data_AF-A0A2X2JDI5-F1
#
_entry.id   AF-A0A2X2JDI5-F1
#
_cell.length_a   1.000
_cell.length_b   1.000
_cell.length_c   1.000
_cell.angle_alpha   90.00
_cell.angle_beta   90.00
_cell.angle_gamma   90.00
#
_symmetry.space_group_name_H-M   'P 1'
#
loop_
_entity.id
_entity.type
_entity.pdbx_description
1 polymer ?
#
loop_
_entity_poly.entity_id
_entity_poly.type
_entity_poly.pdbx_seq_one_letter_code
_entity_poly.pdbx_strand_id
1 'polypeptide(L)' 'MNLVAFFDHVNPPVVDRWGPGSRIPAIVIGPFAKRGVVDHTPYETVSILSFIEKRWGIEPLAERDKKANPFRNALVFK' A
#
# COMPACT_ATOMS: atom_id res chain seq x y z
N MET A 1 14.10 -13.89 -5.25
CA MET A 1 13.65 -14.86 -6.27
C MET A 1 12.46 -14.22 -6.97
N ASN A 2 12.64 -13.75 -8.21
CA ASN A 2 11.66 -12.94 -8.92
C ASN A 2 10.67 -13.84 -9.65
N LEU A 3 9.65 -14.33 -8.95
CA LEU A 3 8.52 -15.00 -9.57
C LEU A 3 7.44 -13.95 -9.89
N VAL A 4 7.36 -13.58 -11.16
CA VAL A 4 6.28 -12.75 -11.72
C VAL A 4 5.27 -13.73 -12.32
N ALA A 5 4.06 -13.82 -11.76
CA ALA A 5 3.01 -14.70 -12.29
C ALA A 5 2.32 -14.08 -13.53
N PHE A 6 2.45 -12.76 -13.72
CA PHE A 6 1.91 -11.98 -14.84
C PHE A 6 2.93 -10.92 -15.28
N PHE A 7 2.92 -10.55 -16.56
CA PHE A 7 3.83 -9.53 -17.08
C PHE A 7 3.56 -8.16 -16.45
N ASP A 8 4.57 -7.64 -15.77
CA ASP A 8 4.64 -6.25 -15.32
C ASP A 8 5.91 -5.62 -15.91
N HIS A 9 5.78 -4.47 -16.57
CA HIS A 9 6.90 -3.78 -17.22
C HIS A 9 7.81 -3.03 -16.22
N VAL A 10 7.35 -2.83 -14.98
CA VAL A 10 8.14 -2.12 -13.96
C VAL A 10 8.87 -3.14 -13.10
N ASN A 11 10.19 -2.98 -13.01
CA ASN A 11 11.00 -3.79 -12.12
C ASN A 11 10.56 -3.58 -10.66
N PRO A 12 10.35 -4.65 -9.88
CA PRO A 12 10.05 -4.54 -8.47
C PRO A 12 11.15 -3.73 -7.75
N PRO A 13 10.79 -2.72 -6.93
CA PRO A 13 11.78 -1.96 -6.18
C PRO A 13 12.42 -2.86 -5.12
N VAL A 14 13.72 -2.69 -4.86
CA VAL A 14 14.45 -3.46 -3.84
C VAL A 14 14.32 -2.72 -2.50
N VAL A 15 13.44 -3.20 -1.63
CA VAL A 15 13.16 -2.56 -0.32
C VAL A 15 13.74 -3.36 0.86
N ASP A 16 13.82 -4.69 0.74
CA ASP A 16 14.38 -5.57 1.77
C ASP A 16 14.96 -6.87 1.16
N ARG A 17 15.35 -7.84 2.00
CA ARG A 17 15.91 -9.15 1.59
C ARG A 17 15.05 -9.88 0.55
N TRP A 18 13.74 -9.72 0.61
CA TRP A 18 12.77 -10.38 -0.27
C TRP A 18 12.13 -9.41 -1.27
N GLY A 19 12.18 -8.11 -0.99
CA GLY A 19 11.54 -7.06 -1.76
C GLY A 19 10.01 -7.16 -1.73
N PRO A 20 9.29 -6.10 -2.12
CA PRO A 20 7.91 -6.23 -2.56
C PRO A 20 7.83 -7.20 -3.75
N GLY A 21 6.74 -7.98 -3.80
CA GLY A 21 6.44 -8.85 -4.92
C GLY A 21 6.05 -8.09 -6.19
N SER A 22 5.43 -8.80 -7.13
CA SER A 22 4.86 -8.17 -8.34
C SER A 22 3.78 -7.14 -7.96
N ARG A 23 3.64 -6.06 -8.75
CA ARG A 23 2.57 -5.08 -8.50
C ARG A 23 1.21 -5.73 -8.69
N ILE A 24 0.29 -5.39 -7.80
CA ILE A 24 -1.12 -5.79 -7.84
C ILE A 24 -2.00 -4.55 -7.86
N PRO A 25 -3.21 -4.62 -8.45
CA PRO A 25 -4.15 -3.52 -8.38
C PRO A 25 -4.65 -3.29 -6.94
N ALA A 26 -4.83 -2.03 -6.56
CA ALA A 26 -5.51 -1.63 -5.34
C ALA A 26 -6.64 -0.66 -5.70
N ILE A 27 -7.85 -0.91 -5.18
CA ILE A 27 -9.04 -0.09 -5.43
C ILE A 27 -9.61 0.35 -4.07
N VAL A 28 -9.79 1.65 -3.89
CA VAL A 28 -10.39 2.23 -2.68
C VAL A 28 -11.79 2.73 -3.01
N ILE A 29 -12.81 2.13 -2.40
CA ILE A 29 -14.22 2.45 -2.63
C ILE A 29 -14.83 2.92 -1.32
N GLY A 30 -15.50 4.07 -1.34
CA GLY A 30 -16.23 4.57 -0.19
C GLY A 30 -16.60 6.04 -0.29
N PRO A 31 -17.37 6.57 0.67
CA PRO A 31 -17.83 7.96 0.66
C PRO A 31 -16.69 8.98 0.79
N PHE A 32 -15.57 8.58 1.40
CA PHE A 32 -14.38 9.41 1.57
C PHE A 32 -13.31 9.18 0.49
N ALA A 33 -13.52 8.23 -0.42
CA ALA A 33 -12.55 7.95 -1.48
C ALA A 33 -12.52 9.09 -2.50
N LYS A 34 -11.32 9.53 -2.88
CA LYS A 34 -11.15 10.46 -4.00
C LYS A 34 -11.73 9.82 -5.27
N ARG A 35 -12.60 10.54 -5.98
CA ARG A 35 -13.28 10.05 -7.18
C ARG A 35 -12.49 10.37 -8.44
N GLY A 36 -12.39 9.41 -9.36
CA GLY A 36 -11.75 9.60 -10.66
C GLY A 36 -10.24 9.86 -10.59
N VAL A 37 -9.59 9.45 -9.49
CA VAL A 37 -8.15 9.68 -9.25
C VAL A 37 -7.40 8.36 -9.27
N VAL A 38 -6.25 8.37 -9.94
CA VAL A 38 -5.22 7.33 -9.80
C VAL A 38 -4.19 7.84 -8.79
N ASP A 39 -4.09 7.16 -7.64
CA ASP A 39 -3.07 7.46 -6.62
C ASP A 39 -1.77 6.75 -6.97
N HIS A 40 -0.70 7.52 -7.19
CA HIS A 40 0.64 7.00 -7.52
C HIS A 40 1.52 6.75 -6.28
N THR A 41 0.96 6.90 -5.08
CA THR A 41 1.67 6.57 -3.84
C THR A 41 2.04 5.08 -3.84
N PRO A 42 3.30 4.71 -3.56
CA PRO A 42 3.68 3.32 -3.45
C PRO A 42 3.01 2.68 -2.23
N TYR A 43 2.24 1.62 -2.47
CA TYR A 43 1.59 0.82 -1.45
C TYR A 43 2.04 -0.64 -1.53
N GLU A 44 1.90 -1.35 -0.42
CA GLU A 44 2.06 -2.79 -0.30
C GLU A 44 0.91 -3.37 0.53
N THR A 45 0.79 -4.70 0.65
CA THR A 45 -0.34 -5.30 1.39
C THR A 45 -0.41 -4.83 2.84
N VAL A 46 0.74 -4.58 3.48
CA VAL A 46 0.80 -4.04 4.86
C VAL A 46 0.42 -2.56 4.96
N SER A 47 0.25 -1.84 3.85
CA SER A 47 -0.35 -0.50 3.84
C SER A 47 -1.79 -0.49 4.38
N ILE A 48 -2.48 -1.64 4.30
CA ILE A 48 -3.81 -1.83 4.91
C ILE A 48 -3.69 -1.78 6.43
N LEU A 49 -2.73 -2.52 6.99
CA LEU A 49 -2.46 -2.55 8.44
C LEU A 49 -2.01 -1.17 8.93
N SER A 50 -1.03 -0.57 8.25
CA SER A 50 -0.54 0.78 8.57
C SER A 50 -1.65 1.83 8.59
N PHE A 51 -2.65 1.71 7.70
CA PHE A 51 -3.80 2.59 7.68
C PHE A 51 -4.73 2.37 8.89
N ILE A 52 -4.99 1.11 9.25
CA ILE A 52 -5.78 0.74 10.43
C ILE A 52 -5.07 1.27 11.69
N GLU A 53 -3.82 0.92 11.89
CA GLU A 53 -3.01 1.33 13.04
C GLU A 53 -3.02 2.83 13.25
N LYS A 54 -2.71 3.61 12.20
CA LYS A 54 -2.70 5.09 12.27
C LYS A 54 -4.08 5.69 12.50
N ARG A 55 -5.15 5.04 12.03
CA ARG A 55 -6.52 5.52 12.22
C ARG A 55 -7.00 5.36 13.65
N TRP A 56 -6.63 4.26 14.32
CA TRP A 56 -7.09 3.92 15.65
C TRP A 56 -6.04 4.15 16.76
N GLY A 57 -4.84 4.62 16.41
CA GLY A 57 -3.76 4.83 17.37
C GLY A 57 -3.23 3.52 17.96
N ILE A 58 -3.23 2.44 17.16
CA ILE A 58 -2.76 1.12 17.56
C ILE A 58 -1.26 1.01 17.25
N GLU A 59 -0.50 0.35 18.12
CA GLU A 59 0.91 0.06 17.88
C GLU A 59 1.09 -0.88 16.66
N PRO A 60 2.11 -0.66 15.82
CA PRO A 60 2.43 -1.53 14.70
C PRO A 60 2.74 -2.96 15.14
N LEU A 61 2.36 -3.93 14.31
CA LEU A 61 2.62 -5.36 14.54
C LEU A 61 4.06 -5.74 14.18
N ALA A 62 4.68 -5.05 13.22
CA ALA A 62 6.07 -5.25 12.84
C ALA A 62 6.70 -3.95 12.28
N GLU A 63 8.01 -4.04 11.99
CA GLU A 63 8.75 -2.91 11.44
C GLU A 63 8.36 -2.55 9.99
N ARG A 64 7.69 -3.46 9.27
CA ARG A 64 7.34 -3.27 7.86
C ARG A 64 6.09 -2.39 7.70
N ASP A 65 5.00 -2.76 8.37
CA ASP A 65 3.74 -2.01 8.50
C ASP A 65 3.95 -0.64 9.13
N LYS A 66 4.85 -0.54 10.12
CA LYS A 66 5.28 0.75 10.69
C LYS A 66 5.83 1.71 9.62
N LYS A 67 6.63 1.21 8.69
CA LYS A 67 7.28 1.98 7.61
C LYS A 67 6.41 2.13 6.36
N ALA A 68 5.32 1.38 6.25
CA ALA A 68 4.45 1.40 5.08
C ALA A 68 3.67 2.72 4.96
N ASN A 69 3.41 3.12 3.72
CA ASN A 69 2.52 4.25 3.42
C ASN A 69 1.07 3.85 3.73
N PRO A 70 0.32 4.61 4.53
CA PRO A 70 -1.09 4.34 4.76
C PRO A 70 -1.93 4.90 3.60
N PHE A 71 -3.13 4.36 3.36
CA PHE A 71 -4.08 4.80 2.33
C PHE A 71 -4.66 6.22 2.54
N ARG A 72 -4.06 7.05 3.39
CA ARG A 72 -4.52 8.40 3.72
C ARG A 72 -4.60 9.31 2.50
N ASN A 73 -3.69 9.16 1.52
CA ASN A 73 -3.70 9.99 0.31
C ASN A 73 -4.88 9.68 -0.62
N ALA A 74 -5.39 8.45 -0.61
CA ALA A 74 -6.57 8.06 -1.38
C ALA A 74 -7.90 8.57 -0.78
N LEU A 75 -7.87 9.16 0.42
CA LEU A 75 -9.06 9.53 1.20
C LEU A 75 -9.11 11.02 1.53
N VAL A 76 -10.32 11.59 1.46
CA VAL A 76 -10.65 12.96 1.88
C VAL A 76 -11.69 12.86 3.00
N PHE A 77 -11.27 13.18 4.22
CA PHE A 77 -12.15 13.36 5.36
C PHE A 77 -12.58 14.83 5.42
N LYS A 78 -13.88 15.06 5.65
CA LYS A 78 -14.41 16.40 5.94
C LYS A 78 -14.18 16.75 7.39
#